data_AF-A0A8C2HC33-F1
#
_entry.id   AF-A0A8C2HC33-F1
#
_cell.length_a   1.000
_cell.length_b   1.000
_cell.length_c   1.000
_cell.angle_alpha   90.00
_cell.angle_beta   90.00
_cell.angle_gamma   90.00
#
_symmetry.space_group_name_H-M   'P 1'
#
loop_
_entity.id
_entity.type
_entity.pdbx_description
1 polymer ?
#
loop_
_entity_poly.entity_id
_entity_poly.type
_entity_poly.pdbx_seq_one_letter_code
_entity_poly.pdbx_strand_id
1 'polypeptide(L)'
;MLSRLMSGSDRSLDREFNCTVRLLDDSEYTCTVQRDAKGQWLFEQVCQHLNLLEKDYFGIRFVDPDKQRHWLEFSKAITKQMRSQPPYTMCLRVKFYPPDPAALKEEITRYLVFLQIKRDLYHGRLLCKSSDAATLAAFILQAEIGDYDPGKHPEGYSSKFQFFPKHSERLERRIAEIHKSELIGQSPETAELNFLKKAQTLETYGVDPHPCKDVSGNAAFLAFTPFGFVVLQGNRRIHFLKWNEVTKLKFEGKTFHIYATHQEDQKIILTYFAPTPEACKHLWKCGVENQAFYQFEKSSQVRTVSSSNLFFKGSRFRYNGKVAKEVMEQSAKIRREPPEIHRAGMVPSRSCPSITHGPRQSSVPRTRRRAVHISIMEGLESLRDSGHSTPVRSVSSGNSFLRSHRNGAEGGHGTAEFSQDSYSPSDSVLPTPVSDDPSDPAQVRHTNGPRSIQEEGGTELCTQNQARPQDSSPKNENSIIFYTPT
;
A
#
# COMPACT_ATOMS: atom_id res chain seq x y z
N MET A 1 -65.01 -5.04 -15.29
CA MET A 1 -64.04 -5.37 -16.37
C MET A 1 -63.94 -4.16 -17.28
N LEU A 2 -62.79 -3.76 -17.84
CA LEU A 2 -61.44 -4.34 -17.81
C LEU A 2 -60.43 -3.40 -17.13
N SER A 3 -59.35 -3.96 -16.61
CA SER A 3 -58.26 -3.22 -15.93
C SER A 3 -57.34 -2.51 -16.94
N ARG A 4 -56.90 -1.29 -16.61
CA ARG A 4 -55.70 -0.73 -17.24
C ARG A 4 -54.49 -1.51 -16.73
N LEU A 5 -53.94 -2.38 -17.57
CA LEU A 5 -52.64 -3.00 -17.33
C LEU A 5 -51.55 -1.93 -17.35
N MET A 6 -51.16 -1.46 -16.16
CA MET A 6 -49.89 -0.76 -16.02
C MET A 6 -48.79 -1.80 -16.20
N SER A 7 -48.17 -1.81 -17.38
CA SER A 7 -46.98 -2.60 -17.67
C SER A 7 -45.81 -2.06 -16.84
N GLY A 8 -45.73 -2.48 -15.57
CA GLY A 8 -44.57 -2.23 -14.72
C GLY A 8 -43.30 -2.66 -15.44
N SER A 9 -42.30 -1.79 -15.50
CA SER A 9 -41.07 -2.01 -16.26
C SER A 9 -40.09 -2.89 -15.50
N ASP A 10 -40.51 -4.13 -15.24
CA ASP A 10 -39.85 -5.14 -14.40
C ASP A 10 -38.55 -5.73 -15.01
N ARG A 11 -37.93 -4.99 -15.93
CA ARG A 11 -36.80 -5.42 -16.77
C ARG A 11 -35.54 -4.59 -16.49
N SER A 12 -35.27 -4.31 -15.21
CA SER A 12 -34.16 -3.41 -14.81
C SER A 12 -33.43 -3.80 -13.51
N LEU A 13 -34.03 -4.61 -12.64
CA LEU A 13 -33.43 -5.01 -11.35
C LEU A 13 -32.42 -6.15 -11.52
N ASP A 14 -32.77 -7.16 -12.33
CA ASP A 14 -31.99 -8.40 -12.57
C ASP A 14 -30.69 -8.21 -13.39
N ARG A 15 -30.10 -7.01 -13.37
CA ARG A 15 -28.74 -6.81 -13.88
C ARG A 15 -27.72 -7.23 -12.83
N GLU A 16 -27.49 -8.54 -12.79
CA GLU A 16 -26.33 -9.14 -12.16
C GLU A 16 -25.06 -8.92 -13.01
N PHE A 17 -23.93 -8.82 -12.33
CA PHE A 17 -22.61 -8.62 -12.94
C PHE A 17 -21.60 -9.58 -12.32
N ASN A 18 -20.84 -10.31 -13.15
CA ASN A 18 -19.77 -11.18 -12.65
C ASN A 18 -18.66 -10.34 -11.99
N CYS A 19 -18.26 -10.74 -10.80
CA CYS A 19 -17.22 -10.07 -10.00
C CYS A 19 -16.24 -11.11 -9.45
N THR A 20 -14.94 -10.87 -9.67
CA THR A 20 -13.85 -11.74 -9.21
C THR A 20 -12.91 -10.94 -8.32
N VAL A 21 -12.68 -11.44 -7.11
CA VAL A 21 -11.75 -10.88 -6.13
C VAL A 21 -10.58 -11.84 -5.98
N ARG A 22 -9.42 -11.46 -6.52
CA ARG A 22 -8.15 -12.20 -6.31
C ARG A 22 -7.68 -12.02 -4.87
N LEU A 23 -7.48 -13.12 -4.18
CA LEU A 23 -7.19 -13.17 -2.75
C LEU A 23 -5.68 -12.96 -2.50
N LEU A 24 -5.22 -13.24 -1.27
CA LEU A 24 -3.84 -12.95 -0.84
C LEU A 24 -2.86 -14.11 -1.09
N ASP A 25 -3.39 -15.32 -1.24
CA ASP A 25 -2.77 -16.55 -1.75
C ASP A 25 -2.76 -16.62 -3.29
N ASP A 26 -3.34 -15.62 -3.96
CA ASP A 26 -3.61 -15.55 -5.40
C ASP A 26 -4.67 -16.52 -5.96
N SER A 27 -5.48 -17.15 -5.10
CA SER A 27 -6.74 -17.77 -5.53
C SER A 27 -7.81 -16.71 -5.87
N GLU A 28 -8.93 -17.11 -6.48
CA GLU A 28 -9.96 -16.19 -6.97
C GLU A 28 -11.35 -16.52 -6.41
N TYR A 29 -11.89 -15.64 -5.56
CA TYR A 29 -13.29 -15.68 -5.16
C TYR A 29 -14.15 -15.01 -6.24
N THR A 30 -15.07 -15.77 -6.85
CA THR A 30 -15.97 -15.26 -7.90
C THR A 30 -17.43 -15.37 -7.49
N CYS A 31 -18.19 -14.30 -7.71
CA CYS A 31 -19.62 -14.21 -7.41
C CYS A 31 -20.34 -13.34 -8.46
N THR A 32 -21.67 -13.32 -8.45
CA THR A 32 -22.45 -12.27 -9.10
C THR A 32 -22.74 -11.13 -8.12
N VAL A 33 -22.78 -9.90 -8.61
CA VAL A 33 -23.17 -8.71 -7.83
C VAL A 33 -24.39 -8.05 -8.46
N GLN A 34 -25.41 -7.80 -7.64
CA GLN A 34 -26.59 -7.03 -8.07
C GLN A 34 -26.25 -5.55 -8.27
N ARG A 35 -27.06 -4.87 -9.08
CA ARG A 35 -26.82 -3.50 -9.56
C ARG A 35 -26.54 -2.46 -8.45
N ASP A 36 -27.17 -2.60 -7.28
CA ASP A 36 -27.04 -1.70 -6.13
C ASP A 36 -26.25 -2.30 -4.95
N ALA A 37 -25.74 -3.54 -5.10
CA ALA A 37 -24.93 -4.22 -4.10
C ALA A 37 -23.75 -3.34 -3.64
N LYS A 38 -23.66 -3.15 -2.32
CA LYS A 38 -22.69 -2.25 -1.68
C LYS A 38 -21.33 -2.92 -1.52
N GLY A 39 -20.25 -2.13 -1.49
CA GLY A 39 -18.90 -2.64 -1.24
C GLY A 39 -18.76 -3.42 0.08
N GLN A 40 -19.55 -3.06 1.11
CA GLN A 40 -19.64 -3.81 2.37
C GLN A 40 -20.03 -5.27 2.15
N TRP A 41 -21.05 -5.52 1.32
CA TRP A 41 -21.58 -6.87 1.10
C TRP A 41 -20.54 -7.79 0.46
N LEU A 42 -19.86 -7.32 -0.60
CA LEU A 42 -18.81 -8.10 -1.26
C LEU A 42 -17.63 -8.37 -0.31
N PHE A 43 -17.25 -7.39 0.49
CA PHE A 43 -16.21 -7.57 1.50
C PHE A 43 -16.61 -8.61 2.56
N GLU A 44 -17.86 -8.60 3.01
CA GLU A 44 -18.37 -9.55 4.00
C GLU A 44 -18.48 -10.98 3.43
N GLN A 45 -18.86 -11.14 2.16
CA GLN A 45 -18.82 -12.44 1.48
C GLN A 45 -17.38 -12.99 1.36
N VAL A 46 -16.40 -12.14 1.02
CA VAL A 46 -14.97 -12.53 0.98
C VAL A 46 -14.44 -12.89 2.38
N CYS A 47 -14.79 -12.13 3.42
CA CYS A 47 -14.40 -12.46 4.79
C CYS A 47 -15.09 -13.73 5.32
N GLN A 48 -16.33 -14.01 4.92
CA GLN A 48 -17.04 -15.24 5.25
C GLN A 48 -16.39 -16.45 4.56
N HIS A 49 -16.05 -16.33 3.28
CA HIS A 49 -15.33 -17.37 2.53
C HIS A 49 -13.94 -17.68 3.12
N LEU A 50 -13.19 -16.65 3.54
CA LEU A 50 -11.91 -16.79 4.24
C LEU A 50 -12.05 -17.13 5.73
N ASN A 51 -13.27 -17.26 6.26
CA ASN A 51 -13.55 -17.52 7.67
C ASN A 51 -12.81 -16.57 8.65
N LEU A 52 -12.75 -15.28 8.30
CA LEU A 52 -11.88 -14.25 8.92
C LEU A 52 -12.67 -13.31 9.84
N LEU A 53 -12.33 -13.25 11.14
CA LEU A 53 -12.98 -12.34 12.09
C LEU A 53 -12.26 -10.98 12.22
N GLU A 54 -10.92 -10.95 12.17
CA GLU A 54 -10.11 -9.73 12.27
C GLU A 54 -10.10 -8.91 10.95
N LYS A 55 -11.28 -8.75 10.33
CA LYS A 55 -11.43 -8.20 8.99
C LYS A 55 -11.04 -6.73 8.85
N ASP A 56 -11.05 -5.95 9.93
CA ASP A 56 -10.78 -4.50 9.90
C ASP A 56 -9.39 -4.12 9.37
N TYR A 57 -8.41 -5.03 9.35
CA TYR A 57 -7.08 -4.80 8.75
C TYR A 57 -7.08 -4.82 7.21
N PHE A 58 -8.12 -5.34 6.56
CA PHE A 58 -8.15 -5.64 5.13
C PHE A 58 -9.10 -4.74 4.35
N GLY A 59 -8.96 -4.75 3.02
CA GLY A 59 -9.90 -4.10 2.12
C GLY A 59 -9.83 -4.68 0.70
N ILE A 60 -10.87 -4.41 -0.09
CA ILE A 60 -10.89 -4.72 -1.52
C ILE A 60 -10.37 -3.49 -2.29
N ARG A 61 -9.37 -3.70 -3.14
CA ARG A 61 -8.75 -2.69 -3.99
C ARG A 61 -9.01 -3.03 -5.46
N PHE A 62 -9.31 -2.01 -6.27
CA PHE A 62 -9.38 -2.14 -7.72
C PHE A 62 -8.44 -1.12 -8.40
N VAL A 63 -8.26 -1.28 -9.70
CA VAL A 63 -7.51 -0.35 -10.56
C VAL A 63 -8.44 0.07 -11.70
N ASP A 64 -8.52 1.37 -11.98
CA ASP A 64 -9.35 1.88 -13.07
C ASP A 64 -8.61 1.87 -14.43
N PRO A 65 -9.30 2.16 -15.56
CA PRO A 65 -8.65 2.19 -16.88
C PRO A 65 -7.46 3.16 -16.97
N ASP A 66 -7.51 4.25 -16.18
CA ASP A 66 -6.48 5.28 -16.07
C ASP A 66 -5.27 4.84 -15.21
N LYS A 67 -5.25 3.57 -14.79
CA LYS A 67 -4.25 2.91 -13.93
C LYS A 67 -4.20 3.47 -12.50
N GLN A 68 -5.19 4.25 -12.07
CA GLN A 68 -5.29 4.72 -10.69
C GLN A 68 -5.83 3.60 -9.79
N ARG A 69 -5.17 3.40 -8.64
CA ARG A 69 -5.59 2.46 -7.59
C ARG A 69 -6.70 3.10 -6.75
N HIS A 70 -7.71 2.31 -6.36
CA HIS A 70 -8.80 2.74 -5.49
C HIS A 70 -9.14 1.66 -4.46
N TRP A 71 -9.42 2.06 -3.22
CA TRP A 71 -10.11 1.20 -2.26
C TRP A 71 -11.62 1.26 -2.52
N LEU A 72 -12.28 0.11 -2.48
CA LEU A 72 -13.73 -0.01 -2.61
C LEU A 72 -14.43 0.64 -1.40
N GLU A 73 -15.19 1.71 -1.61
CA GLU A 73 -15.94 2.38 -0.55
C GLU A 73 -17.14 1.51 -0.14
N PHE A 74 -17.10 0.97 1.08
CA PHE A 74 -18.08 0.01 1.57
C PHE A 74 -19.54 0.51 1.56
N SER A 75 -19.75 1.81 1.76
CA SER A 75 -21.09 2.42 1.81
C SER A 75 -21.75 2.65 0.44
N LYS A 76 -21.01 2.50 -0.66
CA LYS A 76 -21.47 2.77 -2.03
C LYS A 76 -21.71 1.48 -2.81
N ALA A 77 -22.68 1.53 -3.73
CA ALA A 77 -22.90 0.47 -4.72
C ALA A 77 -21.64 0.25 -5.57
N ILE A 78 -21.28 -1.01 -5.83
CA ILE A 78 -20.07 -1.41 -6.57
C ILE A 78 -20.08 -0.83 -7.99
N THR A 79 -21.20 -0.98 -8.69
CA THR A 79 -21.43 -0.47 -10.06
C THR A 79 -21.23 1.04 -10.20
N LYS A 80 -21.38 1.81 -9.12
CA LYS A 80 -21.19 3.27 -9.10
C LYS A 80 -19.74 3.70 -8.79
N GLN A 81 -18.84 2.73 -8.63
CA GLN A 81 -17.41 2.95 -8.33
C GLN A 81 -16.52 2.44 -9.46
N MET A 82 -16.92 1.36 -10.15
CA MET A 82 -16.17 0.80 -11.26
C MET A 82 -16.28 1.70 -12.51
N ARG A 83 -15.13 2.15 -13.03
CA ARG A 83 -15.02 2.81 -14.34
C ARG A 83 -14.92 1.79 -15.49
N SER A 84 -14.46 0.57 -15.21
CA SER A 84 -14.40 -0.53 -16.17
C SER A 84 -15.78 -1.15 -16.41
N GLN A 85 -15.97 -1.73 -17.59
CA GLN A 85 -17.13 -2.59 -17.86
C GLN A 85 -16.97 -3.95 -17.15
N PRO A 86 -18.07 -4.64 -16.84
CA PRO A 86 -18.04 -6.02 -16.35
C PRO A 86 -17.34 -7.00 -17.31
N PRO A 87 -16.75 -8.11 -16.83
CA PRO A 87 -16.68 -8.54 -15.42
C PRO A 87 -15.76 -7.66 -14.58
N TYR A 88 -16.10 -7.48 -13.31
CA TYR A 88 -15.31 -6.66 -12.39
C TYR A 88 -14.18 -7.49 -11.76
N THR A 89 -12.93 -7.13 -11.99
CA THR A 89 -11.77 -7.73 -11.32
C THR A 89 -11.26 -6.81 -10.21
N MET A 90 -11.08 -7.35 -9.01
CA MET A 90 -10.53 -6.65 -7.84
C MET A 90 -9.56 -7.55 -7.07
N CYS A 91 -8.90 -7.01 -6.04
CA CYS A 91 -7.98 -7.76 -5.18
C CYS A 91 -8.27 -7.51 -3.70
N LEU A 92 -8.29 -8.55 -2.86
CA LEU A 92 -8.21 -8.41 -1.41
C LEU A 92 -6.75 -8.07 -1.03
N ARG A 93 -6.53 -7.02 -0.25
CA ARG A 93 -5.20 -6.62 0.24
C ARG A 93 -5.28 -6.15 1.69
N VAL A 94 -4.15 -6.15 2.40
CA VAL A 94 -4.05 -5.47 3.70
C VAL A 94 -4.20 -3.96 3.44
N LYS A 95 -5.12 -3.32 4.16
CA LYS A 95 -5.38 -1.88 4.10
C LYS A 95 -4.68 -1.14 5.24
N PHE A 96 -4.67 -1.76 6.42
CA PHE A 96 -3.95 -1.30 7.59
C PHE A 96 -3.07 -2.44 8.08
N TYR A 97 -1.74 -2.28 8.00
CA TYR A 97 -0.80 -3.28 8.50
C TYR A 97 -0.83 -3.26 10.04
N PRO A 98 -0.77 -4.41 10.73
CA PRO A 98 -0.68 -4.42 12.19
C PRO A 98 0.64 -3.75 12.64
N PRO A 99 0.65 -2.90 13.69
CA PRO A 99 1.90 -2.40 14.26
C PRO A 99 2.79 -3.52 14.82
N ASP A 100 2.16 -4.59 15.31
CA ASP A 100 2.78 -5.85 15.72
C ASP A 100 1.93 -7.03 15.20
N PRO A 101 2.32 -7.69 14.10
CA PRO A 101 1.63 -8.88 13.60
C PRO A 101 1.71 -10.11 14.51
N ALA A 102 2.67 -10.18 15.45
CA ALA A 102 2.75 -11.29 16.39
C ALA A 102 1.65 -11.19 17.48
N ALA A 103 1.13 -9.98 17.73
CA ALA A 103 0.01 -9.75 18.64
C ALA A 103 -1.39 -10.00 18.03
N LEU A 104 -1.50 -10.29 16.72
CA LEU A 104 -2.76 -10.66 16.07
C LEU A 104 -3.33 -11.95 16.67
N LYS A 105 -4.65 -11.99 16.91
CA LYS A 105 -5.25 -13.10 17.64
C LYS A 105 -5.33 -14.38 16.82
N GLU A 106 -5.85 -14.29 15.59
CA GLU A 106 -6.10 -15.46 14.75
C GLU A 106 -4.93 -15.76 13.81
N GLU A 107 -4.68 -17.05 13.59
CA GLU A 107 -3.61 -17.47 12.70
C GLU A 107 -3.89 -17.11 11.24
N ILE A 108 -5.14 -17.22 10.79
CA ILE A 108 -5.55 -16.81 9.44
C ILE A 108 -5.20 -15.34 9.16
N THR A 109 -5.35 -14.45 10.16
CA THR A 109 -4.95 -13.05 10.05
C THR A 109 -3.45 -12.91 9.88
N ARG A 110 -2.66 -13.64 10.67
CA ARG A 110 -1.18 -13.68 10.56
C ARG A 110 -0.74 -14.22 9.20
N TYR A 111 -1.34 -15.31 8.73
CA TYR A 111 -1.06 -15.92 7.43
C TYR A 111 -1.37 -14.98 6.26
N LEU A 112 -2.54 -14.33 6.26
CA LEU A 112 -2.91 -13.36 5.23
C LEU A 112 -1.99 -12.12 5.22
N VAL A 113 -1.55 -11.66 6.40
CA VAL A 113 -0.56 -10.57 6.53
C VAL A 113 0.83 -11.03 6.05
N PHE A 114 1.25 -12.27 6.37
CA PHE A 114 2.47 -12.89 5.83
C PHE A 114 2.44 -12.94 4.29
N LEU A 115 1.34 -13.40 3.69
CA LEU A 115 1.17 -13.44 2.23
C LEU A 115 1.21 -12.06 1.56
N GLN A 116 0.69 -11.02 2.21
CA GLN A 116 0.84 -9.65 1.75
C GLN A 116 2.31 -9.21 1.78
N ILE A 117 3.01 -9.44 2.89
CA ILE A 117 4.39 -8.96 3.08
C ILE A 117 5.40 -9.77 2.23
N LYS A 118 5.17 -11.07 2.03
CA LYS A 118 5.83 -11.92 1.02
C LYS A 118 5.70 -11.32 -0.38
N ARG A 119 4.50 -10.86 -0.75
CA ARG A 119 4.25 -10.17 -2.03
C ARG A 119 4.91 -8.78 -2.08
N ASP A 120 4.98 -8.07 -0.96
CA ASP A 120 5.71 -6.79 -0.87
C ASP A 120 7.24 -6.97 -1.01
N LEU A 121 7.79 -8.08 -0.50
CA LEU A 121 9.18 -8.48 -0.71
C LEU A 121 9.45 -8.87 -2.18
N TYR A 122 8.57 -9.70 -2.76
CA TYR A 122 8.64 -10.13 -4.17
C TYR A 122 8.63 -8.98 -5.17
N HIS A 123 7.85 -7.92 -4.92
CA HIS A 123 7.81 -6.73 -5.76
C HIS A 123 8.79 -5.61 -5.33
N GLY A 124 9.72 -5.89 -4.40
CA GLY A 124 10.74 -4.90 -3.98
C GLY A 124 10.22 -3.69 -3.21
N ARG A 125 8.99 -3.75 -2.66
CA ARG A 125 8.42 -2.73 -1.77
C ARG A 125 9.03 -2.79 -0.37
N LEU A 126 9.32 -4.00 0.11
CA LEU A 126 9.98 -4.23 1.40
C LEU A 126 11.51 -4.23 1.23
N LEU A 127 12.11 -3.03 1.31
CA LEU A 127 13.55 -2.85 1.30
C LEU A 127 14.20 -3.48 2.54
N CYS A 128 15.27 -4.25 2.31
CA CYS A 128 16.02 -4.99 3.31
C CYS A 128 17.49 -5.13 2.89
N LYS A 129 18.41 -5.38 3.85
CA LYS A 129 19.82 -5.69 3.52
C LYS A 129 19.93 -7.15 3.07
N SER A 130 21.01 -7.51 2.38
CA SER A 130 21.19 -8.86 1.81
C SER A 130 21.16 -9.99 2.86
N SER A 131 21.54 -9.70 4.10
CA SER A 131 21.39 -10.60 5.25
C SER A 131 19.92 -10.84 5.60
N ASP A 132 19.15 -9.75 5.75
CA ASP A 132 17.74 -9.78 6.12
C ASP A 132 16.90 -10.43 5.01
N ALA A 133 17.23 -10.14 3.74
CA ALA A 133 16.67 -10.79 2.57
C ALA A 133 16.87 -12.31 2.63
N ALA A 134 18.09 -12.77 2.93
CA ALA A 134 18.38 -14.20 3.03
C ALA A 134 17.57 -14.89 4.15
N THR A 135 17.48 -14.26 5.32
CA THR A 135 16.65 -14.75 6.45
C THR A 135 15.17 -14.79 6.09
N LEU A 136 14.61 -13.73 5.49
CA LEU A 136 13.20 -13.68 5.09
C LEU A 136 12.86 -14.74 4.03
N ALA A 137 13.70 -14.92 3.01
CA ALA A 137 13.50 -15.95 2.00
C ALA A 137 13.68 -17.38 2.55
N ALA A 138 14.57 -17.58 3.53
CA ALA A 138 14.71 -18.87 4.21
C ALA A 138 13.47 -19.21 5.06
N PHE A 139 12.84 -18.24 5.74
CA PHE A 139 11.55 -18.47 6.40
C PHE A 139 10.43 -18.80 5.41
N ILE A 140 10.42 -18.17 4.21
CA ILE A 140 9.45 -18.53 3.15
C ILE A 140 9.68 -19.98 2.68
N LEU A 141 10.94 -20.44 2.49
CA LEU A 141 11.23 -21.84 2.19
C LEU A 141 10.68 -22.79 3.26
N GLN A 142 11.05 -22.57 4.53
CA GLN A 142 10.65 -23.42 5.65
C GLN A 142 9.11 -23.53 5.75
N ALA A 143 8.39 -22.43 5.50
CA ALA A 143 6.92 -22.42 5.51
C ALA A 143 6.26 -23.16 4.33
N GLU A 144 6.97 -23.35 3.21
CA GLU A 144 6.39 -23.90 1.97
C GLU A 144 6.84 -25.33 1.64
N ILE A 145 8.05 -25.73 2.02
CA ILE A 145 8.59 -27.07 1.74
C ILE A 145 9.00 -27.86 2.99
N GLY A 146 8.92 -27.24 4.17
CA GLY A 146 9.37 -27.83 5.43
C GLY A 146 10.89 -28.08 5.46
N ASP A 147 11.32 -28.88 6.44
CA ASP A 147 12.73 -29.09 6.77
C ASP A 147 13.64 -29.47 5.59
N TYR A 148 14.91 -29.08 5.70
CA TYR A 148 15.94 -29.45 4.74
C TYR A 148 16.19 -30.97 4.69
N ASP A 149 15.58 -31.63 3.70
CA ASP A 149 15.85 -33.02 3.31
C ASP A 149 16.95 -33.08 2.21
N PRO A 150 18.09 -33.76 2.43
CA PRO A 150 19.18 -33.85 1.44
C PRO A 150 18.81 -34.54 0.11
N GLY A 151 17.84 -35.45 0.11
CA GLY A 151 17.36 -36.17 -1.08
C GLY A 151 16.36 -35.35 -1.90
N LYS A 152 15.57 -34.48 -1.25
CA LYS A 152 14.64 -33.55 -1.93
C LYS A 152 15.30 -32.24 -2.34
N HIS A 153 16.33 -31.79 -1.61
CA HIS A 153 16.93 -30.46 -1.71
C HIS A 153 18.43 -30.50 -2.13
N PRO A 154 18.73 -30.86 -3.40
CA PRO A 154 20.09 -30.85 -3.95
C PRO A 154 20.64 -29.42 -4.10
N GLU A 155 21.94 -29.27 -4.37
CA GLU A 155 22.56 -27.95 -4.57
C GLU A 155 21.79 -27.10 -5.61
N GLY A 156 21.52 -25.83 -5.27
CA GLY A 156 20.72 -24.92 -6.10
C GLY A 156 19.20 -25.09 -6.01
N TYR A 157 18.67 -25.90 -5.08
CA TYR A 157 17.21 -26.04 -4.91
C TYR A 157 16.49 -24.70 -4.64
N SER A 158 17.13 -23.77 -3.90
CA SER A 158 16.59 -22.45 -3.57
C SER A 158 16.38 -21.57 -4.82
N SER A 159 17.17 -21.76 -5.87
CA SER A 159 17.06 -21.05 -7.16
C SER A 159 15.78 -21.37 -7.95
N LYS A 160 15.00 -22.39 -7.54
CA LYS A 160 13.69 -22.72 -8.12
C LYS A 160 12.56 -21.77 -7.66
N PHE A 161 12.81 -20.99 -6.61
CA PHE A 161 11.83 -20.15 -5.93
C PHE A 161 12.17 -18.67 -6.13
N GLN A 162 11.22 -17.90 -6.67
CA GLN A 162 11.44 -16.50 -6.98
C GLN A 162 11.00 -15.58 -5.83
N PHE A 163 11.87 -15.36 -4.84
CA PHE A 163 11.58 -14.49 -3.68
C PHE A 163 11.68 -12.98 -3.94
N PHE A 164 12.42 -12.58 -5.00
CA PHE A 164 12.79 -11.19 -5.29
C PHE A 164 12.67 -10.86 -6.78
N PRO A 165 12.64 -9.57 -7.18
CA PRO A 165 12.75 -9.15 -8.58
C PRO A 165 14.10 -9.53 -9.22
N LYS A 166 15.17 -9.58 -8.43
CA LYS A 166 16.54 -9.90 -8.85
C LYS A 166 17.19 -10.87 -7.88
N HIS A 167 17.81 -11.91 -8.44
CA HIS A 167 18.47 -12.98 -7.70
C HIS A 167 20.00 -12.95 -7.88
N SER A 168 20.72 -13.67 -7.04
CA SER A 168 22.16 -13.86 -7.19
C SER A 168 22.63 -15.13 -6.47
N GLU A 169 23.55 -15.85 -7.11
CA GLU A 169 24.13 -17.12 -6.63
C GLU A 169 24.61 -17.07 -5.16
N ARG A 170 25.12 -15.91 -4.71
CA ARG A 170 25.53 -15.68 -3.30
C ARG A 170 24.34 -15.60 -2.34
N LEU A 171 23.25 -14.96 -2.75
CA LEU A 171 22.02 -14.85 -1.94
C LEU A 171 21.30 -16.21 -1.90
N GLU A 172 21.18 -16.89 -3.04
CA GLU A 172 20.57 -18.22 -3.16
C GLU A 172 21.29 -19.27 -2.28
N ARG A 173 22.64 -19.23 -2.24
CA ARG A 173 23.44 -20.04 -1.32
C ARG A 173 23.22 -19.67 0.14
N ARG A 174 23.23 -18.37 0.51
CA ARG A 174 22.99 -17.97 1.91
C ARG A 174 21.57 -18.32 2.39
N ILE A 175 20.56 -18.28 1.52
CA ILE A 175 19.21 -18.76 1.80
C ILE A 175 19.23 -20.27 2.10
N ALA A 176 19.89 -21.05 1.25
CA ALA A 176 19.99 -22.50 1.41
C ALA A 176 20.79 -22.91 2.66
N GLU A 177 21.81 -22.14 3.04
CA GLU A 177 22.55 -22.28 4.31
C GLU A 177 21.60 -22.09 5.51
N ILE A 178 20.93 -20.94 5.63
CA ILE A 178 20.03 -20.61 6.75
C ILE A 178 18.94 -21.67 6.89
N HIS A 179 18.29 -22.05 5.79
CA HIS A 179 17.26 -23.09 5.78
C HIS A 179 17.79 -24.44 6.28
N LYS A 180 19.04 -24.79 5.95
CA LYS A 180 19.69 -26.04 6.36
C LYS A 180 20.19 -26.05 7.81
N SER A 181 20.66 -24.93 8.35
CA SER A 181 21.34 -24.89 9.66
C SER A 181 20.59 -24.15 10.78
N GLU A 182 19.62 -23.30 10.46
CA GLU A 182 18.99 -22.38 11.42
C GLU A 182 17.47 -22.62 11.58
N LEU A 183 16.81 -23.33 10.65
CA LEU A 183 15.34 -23.42 10.58
C LEU A 183 14.72 -24.81 10.81
N ILE A 184 15.51 -25.89 10.85
CA ILE A 184 15.02 -27.27 11.03
C ILE A 184 14.12 -27.39 12.28
N GLY A 185 12.98 -28.06 12.14
CA GLY A 185 11.98 -28.25 13.19
C GLY A 185 11.00 -27.10 13.36
N GLN A 186 11.12 -26.00 12.62
CA GLN A 186 10.11 -24.93 12.63
C GLN A 186 8.91 -25.32 11.75
N SER A 187 7.73 -25.37 12.36
CA SER A 187 6.47 -25.53 11.62
C SER A 187 6.19 -24.32 10.71
N PRO A 188 5.32 -24.42 9.70
CA PRO A 188 4.97 -23.30 8.84
C PRO A 188 4.48 -22.07 9.61
N GLU A 189 3.63 -22.28 10.62
CA GLU A 189 3.12 -21.24 11.52
C GLU A 189 4.26 -20.48 12.22
N THR A 190 5.30 -21.22 12.61
CA THR A 190 6.47 -20.72 13.33
C THR A 190 7.38 -19.92 12.39
N ALA A 191 7.63 -20.43 11.19
CA ALA A 191 8.41 -19.74 10.16
C ALA A 191 7.69 -18.47 9.66
N GLU A 192 6.38 -18.52 9.43
CA GLU A 192 5.52 -17.37 9.10
C GLU A 192 5.56 -16.30 10.20
N LEU A 193 5.42 -16.70 11.47
CA LEU A 193 5.49 -15.79 12.61
C LEU A 193 6.89 -15.15 12.76
N ASN A 194 7.96 -15.91 12.51
CA ASN A 194 9.33 -15.39 12.59
C ASN A 194 9.69 -14.49 11.40
N PHE A 195 9.16 -14.78 10.19
CA PHE A 195 9.17 -13.86 9.05
C PHE A 195 8.49 -12.53 9.40
N LEU A 196 7.29 -12.57 10.00
CA LEU A 196 6.55 -11.36 10.40
C LEU A 196 7.33 -10.52 11.40
N LYS A 197 7.83 -11.14 12.49
CA LYS A 197 8.69 -10.49 13.49
C LYS A 197 9.94 -9.86 12.88
N LYS A 198 10.53 -10.47 11.84
CA LYS A 198 11.67 -9.89 11.12
C LYS A 198 11.23 -8.73 10.23
N ALA A 199 10.15 -8.90 9.47
CA ALA A 199 9.67 -7.91 8.51
C ALA A 199 9.23 -6.59 9.18
N GLN A 200 8.64 -6.63 10.38
CA GLN A 200 8.21 -5.42 11.11
C GLN A 200 9.38 -4.51 11.53
N THR A 201 10.62 -5.03 11.58
CA THR A 201 11.83 -4.27 11.92
C THR A 201 12.38 -3.44 10.74
N LEU A 202 11.83 -3.60 9.53
CA LEU A 202 12.33 -2.95 8.32
C LEU A 202 11.68 -1.59 8.11
N GLU A 203 12.48 -0.62 7.67
CA GLU A 203 12.10 0.80 7.48
C GLU A 203 10.92 1.01 6.51
N THR A 204 10.66 0.04 5.63
CA THR A 204 9.58 0.06 4.62
C THR A 204 8.42 -0.88 4.93
N TYR A 205 8.34 -1.38 6.17
CA TYR A 205 7.20 -2.16 6.64
C TYR A 205 5.87 -1.39 6.47
N GLY A 206 4.91 -2.00 5.78
CA GLY A 206 3.59 -1.41 5.52
C GLY A 206 3.54 -0.32 4.45
N VAL A 207 4.59 -0.12 3.64
CA VAL A 207 4.63 0.92 2.60
C VAL A 207 3.81 0.51 1.35
N ASP A 208 2.65 1.15 1.11
CA ASP A 208 2.06 1.29 -0.24
C ASP A 208 2.43 2.69 -0.80
N PRO A 209 3.36 2.80 -1.77
CA PRO A 209 3.85 4.08 -2.24
C PRO A 209 2.93 4.73 -3.27
N HIS A 210 2.52 5.96 -2.97
CA HIS A 210 1.84 6.88 -3.89
C HIS A 210 2.89 7.73 -4.64
N PRO A 211 2.94 7.69 -5.99
CA PRO A 211 3.88 8.49 -6.78
C PRO A 211 3.46 9.97 -6.81
N CYS A 212 4.38 10.85 -6.42
CA CYS A 212 4.24 12.30 -6.46
C CYS A 212 5.55 12.97 -6.94
N LYS A 213 5.53 14.30 -7.01
CA LYS A 213 6.73 15.15 -7.07
C LYS A 213 6.83 16.06 -5.85
N ASP A 214 8.05 16.43 -5.45
CA ASP A 214 8.30 17.51 -4.49
C ASP A 214 8.20 18.90 -5.14
N VAL A 215 8.45 19.96 -4.36
CA VAL A 215 8.43 21.36 -4.84
C VAL A 215 9.56 21.70 -5.82
N SER A 216 10.60 20.89 -5.90
CA SER A 216 11.69 20.99 -6.88
C SER A 216 11.46 20.13 -8.12
N GLY A 217 10.36 19.37 -8.18
CA GLY A 217 9.99 18.51 -9.29
C GLY A 217 10.58 17.09 -9.25
N ASN A 218 11.34 16.74 -8.21
CA ASN A 218 11.94 15.41 -8.03
C ASN A 218 10.85 14.37 -7.74
N ALA A 219 11.04 13.14 -8.22
CA ALA A 219 10.13 12.03 -7.92
C ALA A 219 10.20 11.65 -6.42
N ALA A 220 9.06 11.63 -5.75
CA ALA A 220 8.91 11.27 -4.36
C ALA A 220 7.76 10.27 -4.18
N PHE A 221 7.96 9.28 -3.32
CA PHE A 221 6.94 8.28 -2.98
C PHE A 221 6.44 8.52 -1.56
N LEU A 222 5.15 8.81 -1.44
CA LEU A 222 4.46 9.08 -0.18
C LEU A 222 3.78 7.80 0.29
N ALA A 223 3.90 7.46 1.57
CA ALA A 223 3.28 6.28 2.15
C ALA A 223 2.73 6.54 3.56
N PHE A 224 1.76 5.73 3.96
CA PHE A 224 1.19 5.72 5.29
C PHE A 224 1.46 4.35 5.89
N THR A 225 2.12 4.31 7.05
CA THR A 225 2.56 3.08 7.72
C THR A 225 1.93 3.02 9.12
N PRO A 226 2.01 1.88 9.84
CA PRO A 226 1.48 1.78 11.20
C PRO A 226 2.10 2.78 12.19
N PHE A 227 3.31 3.26 11.90
CA PHE A 227 4.07 4.15 12.77
C PHE A 227 3.97 5.64 12.39
N GLY A 228 3.59 5.95 11.14
CA GLY A 228 3.46 7.33 10.66
C GLY A 228 3.41 7.50 9.15
N PHE A 229 3.47 8.76 8.72
CA PHE A 229 3.67 9.18 7.34
C PHE A 229 5.15 9.08 6.95
N VAL A 230 5.42 8.59 5.75
CA VAL A 230 6.76 8.32 5.20
C VAL A 230 6.89 8.98 3.83
N VAL A 231 8.03 9.61 3.57
CA VAL A 231 8.41 10.08 2.22
C VAL A 231 9.75 9.47 1.83
N LEU A 232 9.78 8.82 0.67
CA LEU A 232 10.92 8.13 0.09
C LEU A 232 11.35 8.83 -1.21
N GLN A 233 12.64 9.10 -1.38
CA GLN A 233 13.25 9.52 -2.64
C GLN A 233 14.33 8.50 -3.03
N GLY A 234 14.14 7.87 -4.20
CA GLY A 234 14.82 6.61 -4.51
C GLY A 234 14.59 5.59 -3.38
N ASN A 235 15.66 5.16 -2.72
CA ASN A 235 15.62 4.24 -1.58
C ASN A 235 15.81 4.92 -0.21
N ARG A 236 15.96 6.25 -0.16
CA ARG A 236 16.19 6.97 1.11
C ARG A 236 14.87 7.51 1.65
N ARG A 237 14.55 7.20 2.90
CA ARG A 237 13.48 7.88 3.64
C ARG A 237 13.96 9.30 3.98
N ILE A 238 13.40 10.30 3.32
CA ILE A 238 13.77 11.72 3.51
C ILE A 238 12.93 12.40 4.60
N HIS A 239 11.71 11.90 4.85
CA HIS A 239 10.88 12.33 5.95
C HIS A 239 10.18 11.13 6.60
N PHE A 240 10.07 11.19 7.93
CA PHE A 240 9.22 10.35 8.75
C PHE A 240 8.51 11.26 9.75
N LEU A 241 7.18 11.20 9.79
CA LEU A 241 6.36 11.97 10.71
C LEU A 241 5.40 11.01 11.40
N LYS A 242 5.52 10.86 12.72
CA LYS A 242 4.64 9.99 13.51
C LYS A 242 3.20 10.51 13.47
N TRP A 243 2.25 9.63 13.74
CA TRP A 243 0.83 10.01 13.69
C TRP A 243 0.44 11.15 14.65
N ASN A 244 1.11 11.28 15.80
CA ASN A 244 0.93 12.41 16.72
C ASN A 244 1.60 13.72 16.27
N GLU A 245 2.57 13.65 15.34
CA GLU A 245 3.25 14.81 14.75
C GLU A 245 2.43 15.39 13.57
N VAL A 246 1.66 14.55 12.85
CA VAL A 246 0.79 14.98 11.74
C VAL A 246 -0.47 15.68 12.26
N THR A 247 -0.60 17.00 12.05
CA THR A 247 -1.71 17.80 12.59
C THR A 247 -2.87 17.99 11.61
N LYS A 248 -2.62 18.04 10.28
CA LYS A 248 -3.69 18.13 9.27
C LYS A 248 -3.24 17.65 7.89
N LEU A 249 -4.12 16.93 7.20
CA LEU A 249 -3.97 16.57 5.79
C LEU A 249 -4.98 17.34 4.93
N LYS A 250 -4.50 18.00 3.86
CA LYS A 250 -5.32 18.71 2.86
C LYS A 250 -4.97 18.27 1.44
N PHE A 251 -5.88 18.50 0.50
CA PHE A 251 -5.54 18.52 -0.92
C PHE A 251 -6.38 19.54 -1.70
N GLU A 252 -5.77 20.09 -2.75
CA GLU A 252 -6.40 21.00 -3.71
C GLU A 252 -5.89 20.70 -5.13
N GLY A 253 -6.79 20.31 -6.03
CA GLY A 253 -6.43 19.84 -7.36
C GLY A 253 -5.47 18.64 -7.29
N LYS A 254 -4.24 18.83 -7.79
CA LYS A 254 -3.14 17.84 -7.75
C LYS A 254 -2.21 18.00 -6.52
N THR A 255 -2.39 19.05 -5.72
CA THR A 255 -1.48 19.43 -4.63
C THR A 255 -1.94 18.82 -3.31
N PHE A 256 -1.04 18.12 -2.63
CA PHE A 256 -1.24 17.53 -1.31
C PHE A 256 -0.38 18.27 -0.27
N HIS A 257 -0.98 18.61 0.86
CA HIS A 257 -0.29 19.30 1.96
C HIS A 257 -0.40 18.51 3.26
N ILE A 258 0.74 18.27 3.89
CA ILE A 258 0.89 17.69 5.23
C ILE A 258 1.30 18.81 6.17
N TYR A 259 0.40 19.21 7.06
CA TYR A 259 0.74 20.05 8.20
C TYR A 259 1.18 19.13 9.33
N ALA A 260 2.31 19.43 9.95
CA ALA A 260 2.84 18.67 11.07
C ALA A 260 3.55 19.59 12.08
N THR A 261 3.71 19.09 13.29
CA THR A 261 4.54 19.69 14.34
C THR A 261 5.75 18.80 14.52
N HIS A 262 6.95 19.35 14.28
CA HIS A 262 8.22 18.70 14.52
C HIS A 262 8.87 19.25 15.80
N GLN A 263 10.08 18.78 16.13
CA GLN A 263 10.89 19.15 17.31
C GLN A 263 10.72 20.63 17.74
N GLU A 264 10.54 20.84 19.06
CA GLU A 264 10.34 22.16 19.68
C GLU A 264 9.10 22.92 19.19
N ASP A 265 7.98 22.20 19.00
CA ASP A 265 6.70 22.70 18.49
C ASP A 265 6.77 23.42 17.12
N GLN A 266 7.85 23.18 16.35
CA GLN A 266 8.04 23.78 15.04
C GLN A 266 7.00 23.27 14.03
N LYS A 267 6.07 24.14 13.64
CA LYS A 267 5.05 23.86 12.63
C LYS A 267 5.67 23.85 11.24
N ILE A 268 5.62 22.69 10.58
CA ILE A 268 6.09 22.47 9.21
C ILE A 268 4.92 22.17 8.26
N ILE A 269 5.10 22.51 6.98
CA ILE A 269 4.13 22.21 5.92
C ILE A 269 4.87 21.57 4.75
N LEU A 270 4.75 20.25 4.61
CA LEU A 270 5.29 19.54 3.45
C LEU A 270 4.26 19.58 2.30
N THR A 271 4.72 19.82 1.08
CA THR A 271 3.87 19.98 -0.11
C THR A 271 4.37 19.09 -1.24
N TYR A 272 3.46 18.32 -1.84
CA TYR A 272 3.74 17.38 -2.92
C TYR A 272 2.67 17.43 -4.02
N PHE A 273 3.04 17.04 -5.23
CA PHE A 273 2.17 17.09 -6.41
C PHE A 273 1.92 15.68 -6.96
N ALA A 274 0.67 15.22 -6.89
CA ALA A 274 0.23 13.95 -7.47
C ALA A 274 0.04 14.06 -9.00
N PRO A 275 0.08 12.94 -9.76
CA PRO A 275 -0.07 12.99 -11.22
C PRO A 275 -1.46 13.48 -11.68
N THR A 276 -2.52 13.16 -10.93
CA THR A 276 -3.92 13.55 -11.22
C THR A 276 -4.65 14.01 -9.95
N PRO A 277 -5.75 14.77 -10.06
CA PRO A 277 -6.61 15.10 -8.92
C PRO A 277 -7.20 13.85 -8.24
N GLU A 278 -7.48 12.81 -9.02
CA GLU A 278 -7.96 11.50 -8.55
C GLU A 278 -6.91 10.82 -7.67
N ALA A 279 -5.65 10.80 -8.12
CA ALA A 279 -4.52 10.30 -7.33
C ALA A 279 -4.34 11.09 -6.03
N CYS A 280 -4.44 12.43 -6.11
CA CYS A 280 -4.33 13.31 -4.95
C CYS A 280 -5.45 13.09 -3.92
N LYS A 281 -6.68 12.90 -4.40
CA LYS A 281 -7.86 12.61 -3.59
C LYS A 281 -7.81 11.21 -2.97
N HIS A 282 -7.26 10.22 -3.68
CA HIS A 282 -7.01 8.88 -3.16
C HIS A 282 -5.91 8.89 -2.07
N LEU A 283 -4.77 9.54 -2.33
CA LEU A 283 -3.70 9.79 -1.36
C LEU A 283 -4.24 10.44 -0.08
N TRP A 284 -5.01 11.52 -0.20
CA TRP A 284 -5.60 12.21 0.95
C TRP A 284 -6.58 11.34 1.74
N LYS A 285 -7.46 10.56 1.06
CA LYS A 285 -8.32 9.57 1.73
C LYS A 285 -7.49 8.55 2.50
N CYS A 286 -6.51 7.91 1.86
CA CYS A 286 -5.65 6.91 2.50
C CYS A 286 -4.96 7.49 3.74
N GLY A 287 -4.45 8.72 3.66
CA GLY A 287 -3.83 9.40 4.81
C GLY A 287 -4.79 9.66 5.95
N VAL A 288 -6.00 10.16 5.66
CA VAL A 288 -7.04 10.40 6.68
C VAL A 288 -7.53 9.08 7.30
N GLU A 289 -7.66 8.01 6.50
CA GLU A 289 -8.05 6.68 7.00
C GLU A 289 -6.98 6.04 7.88
N ASN A 290 -5.70 6.11 7.48
CA ASN A 290 -4.60 5.59 8.29
C ASN A 290 -4.39 6.41 9.58
N GLN A 291 -4.47 7.74 9.49
CA GLN A 291 -4.43 8.61 10.68
C GLN A 291 -5.56 8.28 11.65
N ALA A 292 -6.79 8.11 11.15
CA ALA A 292 -7.93 7.69 11.95
C ALA A 292 -7.69 6.32 12.63
N PHE A 293 -7.20 5.34 11.87
CA PHE A 293 -7.00 3.97 12.36
C PHE A 293 -5.91 3.87 13.44
N TYR A 294 -4.74 4.50 13.26
CA TYR A 294 -3.62 4.34 14.20
C TYR A 294 -3.55 5.39 15.33
N GLN A 295 -4.05 6.61 15.13
CA GLN A 295 -3.86 7.70 16.10
C GLN A 295 -4.93 7.74 17.20
N PHE A 296 -6.18 7.42 16.88
CA PHE A 296 -7.32 7.61 17.77
C PHE A 296 -7.56 6.39 18.66
N GLU A 297 -8.16 6.63 19.83
CA GLU A 297 -8.48 5.57 20.77
C GLU A 297 -9.84 4.93 20.49
N LYS A 298 -10.78 5.74 19.99
CA LYS A 298 -12.14 5.31 19.62
C LYS A 298 -12.57 5.95 18.31
N SER A 299 -13.24 5.19 17.45
CA SER A 299 -13.82 5.64 16.18
C SER A 299 -14.76 6.85 16.37
N SER A 300 -15.45 6.93 17.51
CA SER A 300 -16.31 8.06 17.88
C SER A 300 -15.58 9.40 18.10
N GLN A 301 -14.26 9.38 18.32
CA GLN A 301 -13.43 10.60 18.39
C GLN A 301 -13.10 11.16 17.00
N VAL A 302 -13.21 10.35 15.94
CA VAL A 302 -12.75 10.70 14.59
C VAL A 302 -13.73 11.66 13.90
N ARG A 303 -13.34 12.94 13.83
CA ARG A 303 -14.15 14.00 13.21
C ARG A 303 -14.17 13.89 11.68
N THR A 304 -15.22 14.43 11.05
CA THR A 304 -15.32 14.51 9.58
C THR A 304 -14.30 15.52 9.04
N VAL A 305 -13.32 15.06 8.26
CA VAL A 305 -12.25 15.88 7.70
C VAL A 305 -12.71 16.55 6.40
N SER A 306 -12.29 17.79 6.18
CA SER A 306 -12.48 18.52 4.92
C SER A 306 -11.13 18.79 4.27
N SER A 307 -11.01 18.56 2.97
CA SER A 307 -9.76 18.82 2.23
C SER A 307 -9.41 20.32 2.13
N SER A 308 -10.41 21.18 2.36
CA SER A 308 -10.36 22.64 2.23
C SER A 308 -11.05 23.32 3.41
N ASN A 309 -10.70 24.58 3.67
CA ASN A 309 -11.34 25.43 4.67
C ASN A 309 -12.61 26.13 4.14
N LEU A 310 -12.88 26.10 2.83
CA LEU A 310 -14.04 26.76 2.21
C LEU A 310 -15.29 25.88 2.28
N PHE A 311 -16.36 26.38 2.91
CA PHE A 311 -17.58 25.62 3.24
C PHE A 311 -18.29 24.95 2.05
N PHE A 312 -18.09 25.43 0.82
CA PHE A 312 -18.70 24.89 -0.42
C PHE A 312 -17.68 24.42 -1.48
N LYS A 313 -16.36 24.54 -1.22
CA LYS A 313 -15.29 24.11 -2.15
C LYS A 313 -14.31 23.17 -1.44
N GLY A 314 -14.68 21.89 -1.33
CA GLY A 314 -13.80 20.86 -0.75
C GLY A 314 -14.42 19.45 -0.78
N SER A 315 -13.57 18.42 -0.74
CA SER A 315 -14.04 17.05 -0.47
C SER A 315 -14.15 16.87 1.04
N ARG A 316 -15.30 16.41 1.52
CA ARG A 316 -15.50 15.99 2.91
C ARG A 316 -15.41 14.47 2.99
N PHE A 317 -14.70 13.96 4.00
CA PHE A 317 -14.56 12.53 4.26
C PHE A 317 -14.82 12.24 5.73
N ARG A 318 -15.55 11.16 6.00
CA ARG A 318 -15.81 10.65 7.35
C ARG A 318 -15.26 9.23 7.39
N TYR A 319 -14.39 8.98 8.36
CA TYR A 319 -13.90 7.64 8.63
C TYR A 319 -15.08 6.71 8.96
N ASN A 320 -15.00 5.46 8.50
CA ASN A 320 -16.05 4.46 8.71
C ASN A 320 -15.39 3.08 8.86
N GLY A 321 -15.41 2.56 10.08
CA GLY A 321 -14.61 1.43 10.52
C GLY A 321 -14.21 1.63 11.99
N LYS A 322 -13.56 0.62 12.58
CA LYS A 322 -12.97 0.71 13.92
C LYS A 322 -11.57 1.32 13.86
N VAL A 323 -11.06 1.81 14.98
CA VAL A 323 -9.64 2.18 15.12
C VAL A 323 -8.83 1.02 15.71
N ALA A 324 -7.50 1.04 15.58
CA ALA A 324 -6.63 -0.08 15.92
C ALA A 324 -6.85 -0.60 17.36
N LYS A 325 -7.08 0.29 18.34
CA LYS A 325 -7.39 -0.10 19.73
C LYS A 325 -8.71 -0.88 19.82
N GLU A 326 -9.78 -0.37 19.21
CA GLU A 326 -11.09 -1.05 19.16
C GLU A 326 -11.03 -2.41 18.45
N VAL A 327 -10.20 -2.54 17.40
CA VAL A 327 -9.95 -3.83 16.72
C VAL A 327 -9.28 -4.81 17.67
N MET A 328 -8.17 -4.42 18.33
CA MET A 328 -7.47 -5.27 19.29
C MET A 328 -8.36 -5.65 20.49
N GLU A 329 -9.16 -4.73 21.01
CA GLU A 329 -10.15 -4.98 22.06
C GLU A 329 -11.27 -5.94 21.63
N GLN A 330 -11.59 -6.03 20.33
CA GLN A 330 -12.52 -7.03 19.81
C GLN A 330 -11.81 -8.37 19.58
N SER A 331 -10.61 -8.38 18.99
CA SER A 331 -9.79 -9.57 18.78
C SER A 331 -9.53 -10.33 20.09
N ALA A 332 -9.24 -9.62 21.19
CA ALA A 332 -9.06 -10.21 22.52
C ALA A 332 -10.29 -11.00 23.05
N LYS A 333 -11.47 -10.74 22.49
CA LYS A 333 -12.74 -11.41 22.85
C LYS A 333 -13.06 -12.62 21.97
N ILE A 334 -12.25 -12.92 20.95
CA ILE A 334 -12.45 -14.10 20.08
C ILE A 334 -12.24 -15.38 20.89
N ARG A 335 -13.30 -16.21 20.94
CA ARG A 335 -13.36 -17.52 21.61
C ARG A 335 -13.94 -18.56 20.64
N ARG A 336 -13.11 -19.02 19.71
CA ARG A 336 -13.39 -20.13 18.80
C ARG A 336 -12.12 -20.96 18.58
N GLU A 337 -12.27 -22.13 18.00
CA GLU A 337 -11.16 -22.88 17.42
C GLU A 337 -10.60 -22.15 16.19
N PRO A 338 -9.28 -22.20 15.92
CA PRO A 338 -8.71 -21.62 14.71
C PRO A 338 -9.29 -22.26 13.44
N PRO A 339 -9.56 -21.48 12.37
CA PRO A 339 -9.97 -22.04 11.08
C PRO A 339 -8.79 -22.78 10.41
N GLU A 340 -9.09 -23.82 9.63
CA GLU A 340 -8.11 -24.56 8.84
C GLU A 340 -7.49 -23.68 7.75
N ILE A 341 -6.15 -23.62 7.71
CA ILE A 341 -5.40 -22.78 6.76
C ILE A 341 -4.84 -23.64 5.63
N HIS A 342 -5.44 -23.51 4.44
CA HIS A 342 -4.98 -24.17 3.23
C HIS A 342 -3.74 -23.46 2.66
N ARG A 343 -2.55 -23.91 3.06
CA ARG A 343 -1.28 -23.30 2.66
C ARG A 343 -0.89 -23.64 1.22
N ALA A 344 -1.13 -22.70 0.31
CA ALA A 344 -0.63 -22.78 -1.07
C ALA A 344 0.87 -22.41 -1.15
N GLY A 345 1.73 -23.40 -1.34
CA GLY A 345 3.15 -23.19 -1.65
C GLY A 345 3.36 -22.56 -3.03
N MET A 346 4.51 -21.92 -3.26
CA MET A 346 4.85 -21.37 -4.57
C MET A 346 4.96 -22.47 -5.62
N VAL A 347 4.20 -22.34 -6.70
CA VAL A 347 4.44 -23.13 -7.93
C VAL A 347 5.86 -22.80 -8.42
N PRO A 348 6.78 -23.78 -8.53
CA PRO A 348 8.13 -23.52 -9.02
C PRO A 348 8.08 -22.88 -10.40
N SER A 349 8.84 -21.81 -10.62
CA SER A 349 8.62 -20.97 -11.80
C SER A 349 8.96 -21.73 -13.08
N ARG A 350 7.96 -21.96 -13.93
CA ARG A 350 8.08 -22.70 -15.20
C ARG A 350 8.94 -21.98 -16.25
N SER A 351 9.44 -20.78 -15.96
CA SER A 351 10.34 -20.02 -16.82
C SER A 351 11.83 -20.29 -16.59
N CYS A 352 12.20 -21.13 -15.62
CA CYS A 352 13.59 -21.61 -15.49
C CYS A 352 13.85 -22.70 -16.53
N PRO A 353 14.77 -22.51 -17.50
CA PRO A 353 15.23 -23.62 -18.34
C PRO A 353 15.85 -24.70 -17.44
N SER A 354 15.54 -25.96 -17.70
CA SER A 354 16.15 -27.05 -16.94
C SER A 354 17.67 -26.98 -17.06
N ILE A 355 18.38 -26.92 -15.93
CA ILE A 355 19.83 -27.11 -15.90
C ILE A 355 20.09 -28.61 -16.09
N THR A 356 19.98 -29.06 -17.33
CA THR A 356 20.42 -30.38 -17.76
C THR A 356 21.93 -30.47 -17.51
N HIS A 357 22.34 -31.40 -16.65
CA HIS A 357 23.74 -31.57 -16.25
C HIS A 357 24.62 -31.96 -17.46
N GLY A 358 25.31 -30.98 -18.04
CA GLY A 358 26.39 -31.17 -19.01
C GLY A 358 27.76 -30.88 -18.38
N PRO A 359 28.85 -31.46 -18.91
CA PRO A 359 30.21 -31.17 -18.42
C PRO A 359 30.56 -29.68 -18.58
N ARG A 360 31.15 -29.08 -17.53
CA ARG A 360 31.57 -27.67 -17.58
C ARG A 360 32.66 -27.46 -18.64
N GLN A 361 32.40 -26.61 -19.62
CA GLN A 361 33.46 -25.88 -20.33
C GLN A 361 33.54 -24.44 -19.80
N SER A 362 34.76 -23.95 -19.58
CA SER A 362 35.04 -22.74 -18.80
C SER A 362 35.61 -21.62 -19.66
N SER A 363 34.76 -20.75 -20.22
CA SER A 363 35.23 -19.63 -21.05
C SER A 363 34.24 -18.46 -21.20
N VAL A 364 33.77 -17.87 -20.08
CA VAL A 364 33.20 -16.50 -20.09
C VAL A 364 33.69 -15.74 -18.85
N PRO A 365 34.30 -14.54 -18.99
CA PRO A 365 34.71 -13.72 -17.84
C PRO A 365 33.50 -13.24 -17.03
N ARG A 366 33.33 -13.79 -15.81
CA ARG A 366 32.31 -13.32 -14.85
C ARG A 366 32.68 -11.93 -14.33
N THR A 367 32.25 -10.88 -15.03
CA THR A 367 32.34 -9.50 -14.52
C THR A 367 31.61 -9.39 -13.18
N ARG A 368 32.31 -8.86 -12.16
CA ARG A 368 31.94 -8.89 -10.74
C ARG A 368 30.72 -7.99 -10.45
N ARG A 369 29.51 -8.46 -10.76
CA ARG A 369 28.26 -7.79 -10.38
C ARG A 369 28.24 -7.61 -8.85
N ARG A 370 28.42 -6.36 -8.39
CA ARG A 370 28.23 -5.96 -6.99
C ARG A 370 26.79 -6.29 -6.56
N ALA A 371 26.58 -6.55 -5.27
CA ALA A 371 25.26 -6.88 -4.73
C ALA A 371 24.24 -5.78 -5.09
N VAL A 372 23.12 -6.17 -5.69
CA VAL A 372 22.17 -5.21 -6.27
C VAL A 372 21.28 -4.63 -5.18
N HIS A 373 21.47 -3.35 -4.89
CA HIS A 373 20.51 -2.52 -4.17
C HIS A 373 19.31 -2.26 -5.09
N ILE A 374 18.28 -3.10 -5.00
CA ILE A 374 17.04 -2.98 -5.79
C ILE A 374 16.39 -1.64 -5.44
N SER A 375 16.08 -0.80 -6.44
CA SER A 375 15.45 0.48 -6.18
C SER A 375 13.93 0.36 -6.03
N ILE A 376 13.32 1.20 -5.18
CA ILE A 376 11.86 1.34 -5.09
C ILE A 376 11.29 1.75 -6.46
N MET A 377 12.05 2.50 -7.26
CA MET A 377 11.69 2.85 -8.64
C MET A 377 11.58 1.61 -9.52
N GLU A 378 12.58 0.72 -9.51
CA GLU A 378 12.57 -0.53 -10.29
C GLU A 378 11.49 -1.51 -9.78
N GLY A 379 11.24 -1.57 -8.47
CA GLY A 379 10.10 -2.30 -7.91
C GLY A 379 8.75 -1.71 -8.35
N LEU A 380 8.65 -0.39 -8.53
CA LEU A 380 7.44 0.28 -8.98
C LEU A 380 7.24 0.25 -10.50
N GLU A 381 8.30 0.21 -11.29
CA GLU A 381 8.29 -0.10 -12.73
C GLU A 381 7.84 -1.54 -12.95
N SER A 382 8.39 -2.50 -12.17
CA SER A 382 7.87 -3.87 -12.12
C SER A 382 6.37 -3.92 -11.74
N LEU A 383 5.89 -3.09 -10.81
CA LEU A 383 4.46 -2.95 -10.48
C LEU A 383 3.63 -2.14 -11.50
N ARG A 384 4.26 -1.63 -12.56
CA ARG A 384 3.61 -0.91 -13.68
C ARG A 384 3.45 -1.85 -14.88
N ASP A 385 4.47 -2.66 -15.15
CA ASP A 385 4.56 -3.54 -16.30
C ASP A 385 4.10 -4.98 -16.00
N SER A 386 4.17 -5.44 -14.75
CA SER A 386 3.64 -6.75 -14.39
C SER A 386 2.11 -6.75 -14.43
N GLY A 387 1.54 -7.60 -15.29
CA GLY A 387 0.10 -7.86 -15.42
C GLY A 387 -0.55 -8.48 -14.17
N HIS A 388 0.08 -8.45 -12.99
CA HIS A 388 -0.44 -8.97 -11.72
C HIS A 388 -1.60 -8.12 -11.15
N SER A 389 -2.23 -7.28 -11.97
CA SER A 389 -3.50 -6.60 -11.74
C SER A 389 -4.50 -6.71 -12.91
N THR A 390 -4.20 -7.51 -13.95
CA THR A 390 -5.09 -7.78 -15.10
C THR A 390 -4.79 -9.16 -15.70
N PRO A 391 -5.72 -10.14 -15.69
CA PRO A 391 -5.43 -11.50 -16.16
C PRO A 391 -5.17 -11.56 -17.67
N VAL A 392 -4.16 -12.33 -18.07
CA VAL A 392 -3.95 -12.72 -19.48
C VAL A 392 -5.03 -13.74 -19.85
N ARG A 393 -5.78 -13.48 -20.92
CA ARG A 393 -6.83 -14.41 -21.40
C ARG A 393 -6.24 -15.64 -22.07
N SER A 394 -6.22 -16.76 -21.38
CA SER A 394 -6.03 -18.09 -21.98
C SER A 394 -7.38 -18.70 -22.39
N VAL A 395 -7.93 -18.26 -23.55
CA VAL A 395 -9.12 -18.89 -24.16
C VAL A 395 -8.71 -19.80 -25.32
N SER A 396 -8.68 -21.10 -25.03
CA SER A 396 -8.59 -22.16 -26.03
C SER A 396 -9.83 -22.15 -26.93
N SER A 397 -9.72 -21.56 -28.11
CA SER A 397 -10.80 -21.55 -29.09
C SER A 397 -10.65 -22.76 -30.03
N GLY A 398 -11.44 -23.80 -29.81
CA GLY A 398 -11.52 -24.93 -30.72
C GLY A 398 -12.18 -24.53 -32.05
N ASN A 399 -11.79 -25.20 -33.15
CA ASN A 399 -12.33 -24.93 -34.48
C ASN A 399 -13.86 -25.11 -34.51
N SER A 400 -14.57 -24.07 -34.96
CA SER A 400 -15.92 -24.18 -35.50
C SER A 400 -15.99 -23.42 -36.83
N PHE A 401 -16.00 -24.18 -37.94
CA PHE A 401 -16.09 -23.63 -39.28
C PHE A 401 -17.55 -23.30 -39.63
N LEU A 402 -17.85 -22.04 -39.97
CA LEU A 402 -18.97 -21.71 -40.85
C LEU A 402 -18.55 -20.65 -41.88
N ARG A 403 -18.90 -20.90 -43.14
CA ARG A 403 -18.66 -20.01 -44.29
C ARG A 403 -19.70 -18.88 -44.34
N SER A 404 -19.32 -17.76 -44.96
CA SER A 404 -20.24 -17.01 -45.82
C SER A 404 -19.51 -16.34 -46.99
N HIS A 405 -20.25 -16.14 -48.08
CA HIS A 405 -19.95 -15.30 -49.26
C HIS A 405 -20.91 -14.09 -49.23
N ARG A 406 -20.85 -13.00 -50.02
CA ARG A 406 -19.98 -12.41 -51.10
C ARG A 406 -20.16 -10.87 -50.94
N ASN A 407 -19.46 -9.90 -51.53
CA ASN A 407 -18.46 -9.77 -52.61
C ASN A 407 -17.27 -8.91 -52.05
N GLY A 408 -16.32 -8.31 -52.77
CA GLY A 408 -16.03 -8.25 -54.22
C GLY A 408 -16.19 -6.86 -54.85
N ALA A 409 -15.19 -5.99 -54.71
CA ALA A 409 -14.93 -4.78 -55.52
C ALA A 409 -13.48 -4.29 -55.31
N GLU A 410 -12.77 -3.91 -56.38
CA GLU A 410 -11.44 -3.29 -56.31
C GLU A 410 -11.53 -1.76 -56.35
N GLY A 411 -10.54 -1.07 -55.80
CA GLY A 411 -10.48 0.40 -55.78
C GLY A 411 -9.31 0.90 -54.93
N GLY A 412 -8.10 0.92 -55.50
CA GLY A 412 -6.90 1.32 -54.77
C GLY A 412 -6.50 2.78 -55.04
N HIS A 413 -6.00 3.48 -54.01
CA HIS A 413 -4.85 4.36 -54.17
C HIS A 413 -4.13 4.65 -52.82
N GLY A 414 -2.83 4.38 -52.80
CA GLY A 414 -1.77 4.97 -51.97
C GLY A 414 -2.02 5.38 -50.50
N THR A 415 -1.45 4.59 -49.58
CA THR A 415 -0.71 5.11 -48.41
C THR A 415 0.59 4.32 -48.25
N ALA A 416 1.63 4.96 -47.69
CA ALA A 416 2.99 4.44 -47.72
C ALA A 416 3.25 3.30 -46.73
N GLU A 417 4.15 2.39 -47.10
CA GLU A 417 4.88 1.56 -46.14
C GLU A 417 5.70 2.45 -45.21
N PHE A 418 5.68 2.16 -43.91
CA PHE A 418 6.67 2.67 -42.97
C PHE A 418 7.15 1.52 -42.07
N SER A 419 8.46 1.28 -42.12
CA SER A 419 9.13 0.16 -41.45
C SER A 419 9.09 0.26 -39.94
N GLN A 420 9.28 -0.89 -39.28
CA GLN A 420 9.72 -0.92 -37.89
C GLN A 420 11.16 -0.38 -37.75
N ASP A 421 11.54 -0.15 -36.49
CA ASP A 421 12.88 0.16 -35.98
C ASP A 421 13.41 1.59 -36.16
N SER A 422 13.25 2.41 -35.10
CA SER A 422 14.29 3.30 -34.54
C SER A 422 13.76 4.20 -33.41
N TYR A 423 13.68 3.68 -32.18
CA TYR A 423 13.82 4.55 -31.00
C TYR A 423 14.41 3.81 -29.79
N SER A 424 15.57 4.27 -29.33
CA SER A 424 16.23 3.81 -28.10
C SER A 424 16.92 4.99 -27.42
N PRO A 425 16.49 5.38 -26.21
CA PRO A 425 17.20 6.33 -25.37
C PRO A 425 17.90 5.60 -24.22
N SER A 426 18.99 4.89 -24.53
CA SER A 426 19.99 4.55 -23.51
C SER A 426 21.05 5.65 -23.49
N ASP A 427 20.94 6.60 -22.55
CA ASP A 427 22.09 7.44 -22.22
C ASP A 427 21.99 8.08 -20.83
N SER A 428 23.15 8.29 -20.18
CA SER A 428 23.34 8.93 -18.86
C SER A 428 22.67 8.23 -17.63
N VAL A 429 23.36 7.90 -16.52
CA VAL A 429 24.72 8.22 -16.05
C VAL A 429 25.38 6.98 -15.41
N LEU A 430 26.72 6.92 -15.43
CA LEU A 430 27.55 5.87 -14.84
C LEU A 430 27.56 5.86 -13.29
N PRO A 431 27.89 4.72 -12.64
CA PRO A 431 27.85 4.58 -11.18
C PRO A 431 29.13 5.02 -10.45
N THR A 432 28.98 5.93 -9.47
CA THR A 432 30.02 6.33 -8.51
C THR A 432 30.19 5.26 -7.39
N PRO A 433 31.42 4.95 -6.91
CA PRO A 433 31.66 3.81 -6.01
C PRO A 433 31.35 4.05 -4.52
N VAL A 434 31.50 2.97 -3.74
CA VAL A 434 31.32 2.87 -2.28
C VAL A 434 32.48 3.52 -1.52
N SER A 435 32.19 4.09 -0.34
CA SER A 435 33.14 4.26 0.76
C SER A 435 32.64 3.48 1.98
N ASP A 436 33.50 2.67 2.58
CA ASP A 436 33.28 1.99 3.86
C ASP A 436 34.07 2.72 4.96
N ASP A 437 33.40 3.39 5.90
CA ASP A 437 33.67 3.36 7.37
C ASP A 437 32.76 4.37 8.14
N PRO A 438 32.59 4.26 9.48
CA PRO A 438 31.67 5.09 10.25
C PRO A 438 32.35 6.22 11.05
N SER A 439 32.16 7.49 10.66
CA SER A 439 32.43 8.67 11.52
C SER A 439 31.65 9.92 11.09
N ASP A 440 31.07 10.60 12.09
CA ASP A 440 30.52 11.97 12.14
C ASP A 440 29.43 12.47 11.15
N PRO A 441 28.39 13.22 11.60
CA PRO A 441 27.28 13.65 10.75
C PRO A 441 27.42 15.11 10.25
N ALA A 442 28.03 15.31 9.07
CA ALA A 442 28.01 16.61 8.40
C ALA A 442 26.59 16.98 7.91
N GLN A 443 25.99 18.05 8.47
CA GLN A 443 24.66 18.52 8.06
C GLN A 443 24.67 19.19 6.67
N VAL A 444 24.25 18.47 5.63
CA VAL A 444 23.93 19.08 4.33
C VAL A 444 22.47 19.55 4.33
N ARG A 445 22.26 20.86 4.52
CA ARG A 445 20.92 21.49 4.47
C ARG A 445 20.39 21.57 3.03
N HIS A 446 19.40 20.76 2.69
CA HIS A 446 18.58 20.96 1.48
C HIS A 446 17.22 21.57 1.83
N THR A 447 16.76 22.51 1.00
CA THR A 447 15.78 23.54 1.39
C THR A 447 14.31 23.17 1.16
N ASN A 448 13.79 22.21 1.94
CA ASN A 448 12.36 22.22 2.32
C ASN A 448 12.17 23.10 3.58
N GLY A 449 12.59 24.37 3.50
CA GLY A 449 12.58 25.30 4.63
C GLY A 449 11.17 25.73 5.03
N PRO A 450 10.85 25.83 6.34
CA PRO A 450 9.55 26.31 6.79
C PRO A 450 9.37 27.79 6.42
N ARG A 451 8.26 28.14 5.78
CA ARG A 451 7.81 29.53 5.68
C ARG A 451 7.09 29.92 6.97
N SER A 452 7.76 30.69 7.82
CA SER A 452 7.11 31.46 8.87
C SER A 452 6.08 32.42 8.26
N ILE A 453 4.90 32.51 8.88
CA ILE A 453 3.89 33.52 8.56
C ILE A 453 4.04 34.63 9.59
N GLN A 454 4.39 35.84 9.14
CA GLN A 454 4.16 37.06 9.91
C GLN A 454 2.78 37.60 9.54
N GLU A 455 2.00 38.01 10.55
CA GLU A 455 0.76 38.75 10.34
C GLU A 455 1.10 40.25 10.24
N GLU A 456 0.97 40.83 9.05
CA GLU A 456 1.03 42.29 8.90
C GLU A 456 -0.30 42.90 9.37
N GLY A 457 -0.28 43.47 10.58
CA GLY A 457 -1.39 44.26 11.11
C GLY A 457 -1.47 45.63 10.44
N GLY A 458 -2.31 45.74 9.40
CA GLY A 458 -2.61 47.02 8.75
C GLY A 458 -3.19 48.03 9.74
N THR A 459 -2.50 49.16 9.92
CA THR A 459 -2.91 50.25 10.82
C THR A 459 -3.35 51.45 10.01
N GLU A 460 -4.58 51.96 10.19
CA GLU A 460 -4.85 53.37 9.89
C GLU A 460 -6.06 53.99 10.64
N LEU A 461 -5.75 55.07 11.37
CA LEU A 461 -6.53 56.28 11.67
C LEU A 461 -8.06 56.23 11.94
N CYS A 462 -8.37 56.24 13.24
CA CYS A 462 -8.96 57.39 13.95
C CYS A 462 -10.23 58.09 13.42
N THR A 463 -11.26 58.15 14.29
CA THR A 463 -12.09 59.36 14.45
C THR A 463 -12.44 59.54 15.94
N GLN A 464 -12.51 60.79 16.41
CA GLN A 464 -12.68 61.13 17.83
C GLN A 464 -14.15 61.15 18.26
N ASN A 465 -14.42 60.93 19.56
CA ASN A 465 -15.40 61.76 20.28
C ASN A 465 -15.16 61.80 21.79
N GLN A 466 -15.77 62.78 22.48
CA GLN A 466 -15.39 63.24 23.82
C GLN A 466 -16.29 62.72 24.96
N ALA A 467 -15.70 62.44 26.13
CA ALA A 467 -16.25 62.71 27.46
C ALA A 467 -15.15 62.60 28.55
N ARG A 468 -15.39 63.11 29.76
CA ARG A 468 -14.41 63.18 30.88
C ARG A 468 -15.06 62.74 32.22
N PRO A 469 -14.39 62.76 33.40
CA PRO A 469 -14.22 61.56 34.23
C PRO A 469 -14.92 61.65 35.60
N GLN A 470 -14.70 60.65 36.48
CA GLN A 470 -14.69 60.90 37.92
C GLN A 470 -13.82 59.90 38.73
N ASP A 471 -13.41 60.35 39.91
CA ASP A 471 -12.49 59.73 40.88
C ASP A 471 -13.05 58.42 41.50
N SER A 472 -12.31 57.54 42.16
CA SER A 472 -11.36 57.82 43.26
C SER A 472 -10.59 56.55 43.70
N SER A 473 -9.63 56.70 44.63
CA SER A 473 -8.83 55.60 45.19
C SER A 473 -8.81 55.66 46.75
N PRO A 474 -7.97 54.89 47.48
CA PRO A 474 -8.40 53.70 48.22
C PRO A 474 -8.21 53.86 49.76
N LYS A 475 -8.38 52.77 50.55
CA LYS A 475 -7.48 52.36 51.67
C LYS A 475 -8.03 51.22 52.56
N ASN A 476 -7.08 50.44 53.13
CA ASN A 476 -6.99 49.84 54.48
C ASN A 476 -8.16 48.95 55.02
N GLU A 477 -8.00 48.06 56.02
CA GLU A 477 -6.86 47.32 56.62
C GLU A 477 -7.45 46.20 57.51
N ASN A 478 -6.81 45.02 57.60
CA ASN A 478 -6.43 44.29 58.84
C ASN A 478 -6.25 42.76 58.69
N SER A 479 -5.07 42.26 59.09
CA SER A 479 -4.82 41.67 60.43
C SER A 479 -5.91 40.75 61.05
N ILE A 480 -5.63 39.57 61.65
CA ILE A 480 -4.38 38.80 61.83
C ILE A 480 -4.63 37.40 62.47
N ILE A 481 -3.61 36.51 62.44
CA ILE A 481 -3.38 35.31 63.31
C ILE A 481 -4.10 33.95 63.03
N PHE A 482 -3.31 32.91 63.32
CA PHE A 482 -3.45 31.46 63.15
C PHE A 482 -4.39 30.76 64.16
N TYR A 483 -4.73 29.49 63.90
CA TYR A 483 -4.28 28.37 64.76
C TYR A 483 -4.44 26.98 64.08
N THR A 484 -3.47 26.09 64.34
CA THR A 484 -3.50 24.62 64.16
C THR A 484 -2.95 24.01 65.48
N PRO A 485 -3.05 22.70 65.80
CA PRO A 485 -3.46 21.58 64.94
C PRO A 485 -4.47 20.59 65.57
N THR A 486 -4.88 19.56 64.82
CA THR A 486 -4.73 18.15 65.23
C THR A 486 -4.59 17.27 64.00
#